data_AF-A0A218U9P1-F1
#
_entry.id   AF-A0A218U9P1-F1
#
_cell.length_a   1.000
_cell.length_b   1.000
_cell.length_c   1.000
_cell.angle_alpha   90.00
_cell.angle_beta   90.00
_cell.angle_gamma   90.00
#
_symmetry.space_group_name_H-M   'P 1'
#
loop_
_entity.id
_entity.type
_entity.pdbx_description
1 polymer ?
#
loop_
_entity_poly.entity_id
_entity_poly.type
_entity_poly.pdbx_seq_one_letter_code
_entity_poly.pdbx_strand_id
1 'polypeptide(L)'
;MLHRTIHLFRKELRLHDNPVLLAALESSEALYPVYILDRAFLTSSMHIGALRWNFLLQSLEDLHKNLGQLGSCLLVIQGEYEIVLRDHIQKWNITQVTLDAEMEPFYKEMEANIQRLGAELGFEVLSLVSHSLYNTQRILDLNGGSPPLTYKRFLHILSLLGDPELPVRNLTAEDFQQSDGKTHAKHHSLPPVSLQGQLLWREFFYTVASATPNFTQMAGNPICLQISWYKDAERLHKWKMVFEELLLDADYSINAGNWMWLSASAFFHQYTRIFCPVRFGKRTDPEGNYIRKYLPILKNFPSKYIYEPWIASEEEQKLAGCIIGQDYPFPMVNHKEASDHNLQLMKQVREEQRRTVQLTRDDADDPMEIKVKRDHSEENISKGKVARTTE
;
A
#
# COMPACT_ATOMS: atom_id res chain seq x y z
N MET A 1 4.14 -34.74 19.91
CA MET A 1 2.91 -35.32 19.32
C MET A 1 2.56 -34.46 18.13
N LEU A 2 1.93 -35.00 17.09
CA LEU A 2 1.47 -34.18 15.96
C LEU A 2 0.32 -33.28 16.43
N HIS A 3 0.30 -32.02 15.96
CA HIS A 3 -0.69 -31.05 16.38
C HIS A 3 -2.03 -31.22 15.65
N ARG A 4 -3.10 -30.74 16.27
CA ARG A 4 -4.33 -30.35 15.58
C ARG A 4 -4.33 -28.83 15.46
N THR A 5 -4.43 -28.34 14.23
CA THR A 5 -3.99 -26.97 13.95
C THR A 5 -5.04 -26.16 13.23
N ILE A 6 -5.35 -24.97 13.75
CA ILE A 6 -6.01 -23.92 12.97
C ILE A 6 -4.93 -23.11 12.27
N HIS A 7 -5.02 -22.97 10.95
CA HIS A 7 -4.26 -21.95 10.22
C HIS A 7 -5.17 -20.77 9.94
N LEU A 8 -4.86 -19.62 10.55
CA LEU A 8 -5.67 -18.41 10.47
C LEU A 8 -5.16 -17.48 9.36
N PHE A 9 -5.85 -17.51 8.23
CA PHE A 9 -5.62 -16.57 7.14
C PHE A 9 -6.06 -15.16 7.53
N ARG A 10 -5.21 -14.18 7.21
CA ARG A 10 -5.50 -12.74 7.38
C ARG A 10 -5.26 -11.99 6.07
N LYS A 11 -4.00 -11.77 5.69
CA LYS A 11 -3.62 -11.15 4.42
C LYS A 11 -3.25 -12.16 3.35
N GLU A 12 -2.42 -13.14 3.70
CA GLU A 12 -1.75 -14.01 2.74
C GLU A 12 -2.71 -15.09 2.22
N LEU A 13 -3.70 -14.67 1.43
CA LEU A 13 -4.76 -15.51 0.84
C LEU A 13 -4.22 -16.32 -0.35
N ARG A 14 -3.17 -17.12 -0.11
CA ARG A 14 -2.50 -17.94 -1.13
C ARG A 14 -1.97 -19.25 -0.56
N LEU A 15 -1.73 -20.20 -1.46
CA LEU A 15 -1.12 -21.50 -1.16
C LEU A 15 0.35 -21.61 -1.59
N HIS A 16 0.77 -20.86 -2.60
CA HIS A 16 2.19 -20.79 -2.98
C HIS A 16 2.95 -19.91 -1.99
N ASP A 17 4.22 -20.21 -1.76
CA ASP A 17 5.10 -19.42 -0.87
C ASP A 17 4.42 -18.98 0.45
N ASN A 18 3.82 -19.96 1.13
CA ASN A 18 3.17 -19.76 2.42
C ASN A 18 3.94 -20.58 3.48
N PRO A 19 5.02 -20.01 4.06
CA PRO A 19 5.88 -20.73 5.00
C PRO A 19 5.13 -21.14 6.27
N VAL A 20 4.17 -20.34 6.74
CA VAL A 20 3.37 -20.64 7.93
C VAL A 20 2.45 -21.82 7.68
N LEU A 21 1.73 -21.82 6.55
CA LEU A 21 0.85 -22.91 6.18
C LEU A 21 1.64 -24.21 5.92
N LEU A 22 2.80 -24.11 5.30
CA LEU A 22 3.70 -25.25 5.12
C LEU A 22 4.17 -25.83 6.47
N ALA A 23 4.63 -24.97 7.39
CA ALA A 23 5.04 -25.40 8.73
C ALA A 23 3.88 -25.98 9.54
N ALA A 24 2.66 -25.47 9.35
CA ALA A 24 1.45 -26.03 9.94
C ALA A 24 1.20 -27.45 9.41
N LEU A 25 1.28 -27.68 8.09
CA LEU A 25 1.11 -29.01 7.48
C LEU A 25 2.17 -30.01 7.97
N GLU A 26 3.43 -29.58 8.08
CA GLU A 26 4.54 -30.44 8.51
C GLU A 26 4.49 -30.82 9.99
N SER A 27 3.81 -30.05 10.83
CA SER A 27 3.73 -30.27 12.27
C SER A 27 2.39 -30.87 12.74
N SER A 28 1.43 -31.10 11.84
CA SER A 28 0.04 -31.40 12.19
C SER A 28 -0.48 -32.74 11.65
N GLU A 29 -1.35 -33.39 12.44
CA GLU A 29 -2.18 -34.51 12.03
C GLU A 29 -3.50 -34.08 11.38
N ALA A 30 -4.01 -32.90 11.75
CA ALA A 30 -5.21 -32.32 11.19
C ALA A 30 -5.04 -30.81 11.09
N LEU A 31 -5.40 -30.24 9.93
CA LEU A 31 -5.33 -28.82 9.66
C LEU A 31 -6.72 -28.28 9.30
N TYR A 32 -7.08 -27.16 9.92
CA TYR A 32 -8.29 -26.39 9.66
C TYR A 32 -7.88 -25.03 9.08
N PRO A 33 -7.91 -24.84 7.75
CA PRO A 33 -7.66 -23.56 7.13
C PRO A 33 -8.87 -22.63 7.36
N VAL A 34 -8.68 -21.57 8.14
CA VAL A 34 -9.74 -20.71 8.64
C VAL A 34 -9.50 -19.25 8.23
N TYR A 35 -10.55 -18.57 7.81
CA TYR A 35 -10.60 -17.12 7.75
C TYR A 35 -11.71 -16.62 8.68
N ILE A 36 -11.38 -15.77 9.66
CA ILE A 36 -12.38 -15.19 10.56
C ILE A 36 -12.79 -13.82 10.02
N LEU A 37 -14.06 -13.71 9.62
CA LEU A 37 -14.69 -12.46 9.25
C LEU A 37 -15.20 -11.74 10.52
N ASP A 38 -14.27 -11.08 11.20
CA ASP A 38 -14.54 -10.27 12.38
C ASP A 38 -14.86 -8.82 11.98
N ARG A 39 -16.16 -8.52 11.86
CA ARG A 39 -16.61 -7.17 11.47
C ARG A 39 -16.27 -6.12 12.53
N ALA A 40 -16.29 -6.48 13.81
CA ALA A 40 -16.02 -5.55 14.90
C ALA A 40 -14.55 -5.13 14.88
N PHE A 41 -13.65 -6.11 14.79
CA PHE A 41 -12.22 -5.87 14.60
C PHE A 41 -11.94 -5.02 13.36
N LEU A 42 -12.46 -5.42 12.19
CA LEU A 42 -12.21 -4.71 10.93
C LEU A 42 -12.71 -3.26 10.98
N THR A 43 -13.91 -3.02 11.53
CA THR A 43 -14.48 -1.65 11.64
C THR A 43 -13.70 -0.78 12.63
N SER A 44 -13.11 -1.38 13.67
CA SER A 44 -12.29 -0.66 14.66
C SER A 44 -10.90 -0.29 14.13
N SER A 45 -10.38 -1.05 13.16
CA SER A 45 -8.98 -0.98 12.74
C SER A 45 -8.79 -0.44 11.31
N MET A 46 -9.81 -0.53 10.45
CA MET A 46 -9.69 -0.24 9.02
C MET A 46 -10.96 0.37 8.43
N HIS A 47 -10.81 1.15 7.36
CA HIS A 47 -11.92 1.58 6.50
C HIS A 47 -11.94 0.75 5.22
N ILE A 48 -13.01 0.00 4.98
CA ILE A 48 -13.11 -0.92 3.84
C ILE A 48 -14.34 -0.59 3.01
N GLY A 49 -14.12 -0.07 1.81
CA GLY A 49 -15.18 0.22 0.85
C GLY A 49 -15.68 -1.02 0.11
N ALA A 50 -16.80 -0.89 -0.61
CA ALA A 50 -17.48 -2.01 -1.27
C ALA A 50 -16.59 -2.77 -2.28
N LEU A 51 -15.73 -2.07 -3.01
CA LEU A 51 -14.85 -2.72 -4.00
C LEU A 51 -13.76 -3.58 -3.33
N ARG A 52 -13.23 -3.13 -2.19
CA ARG A 52 -12.28 -3.92 -1.39
C ARG A 52 -12.94 -5.16 -0.79
N TRP A 53 -14.17 -5.02 -0.31
CA TRP A 53 -14.98 -6.14 0.15
C TRP A 53 -15.19 -7.18 -0.96
N ASN A 54 -15.57 -6.74 -2.17
CA ASN A 54 -15.74 -7.64 -3.30
C ASN A 54 -14.44 -8.36 -3.66
N PHE A 55 -13.31 -7.65 -3.67
CA PHE A 55 -12.01 -8.25 -3.94
C PHE A 55 -11.64 -9.29 -2.87
N LEU A 56 -11.82 -8.98 -1.59
CA LEU A 56 -11.60 -9.92 -0.49
C LEU A 56 -12.45 -11.18 -0.66
N LEU A 57 -13.75 -11.06 -0.93
CA LEU A 57 -14.63 -12.21 -1.13
C LEU A 57 -14.18 -13.08 -2.31
N GLN A 58 -13.80 -12.45 -3.43
CA GLN A 58 -13.26 -13.16 -4.60
C GLN A 58 -11.95 -13.90 -4.27
N SER A 59 -11.07 -13.31 -3.46
CA SER A 59 -9.85 -13.97 -2.99
C SER A 59 -10.15 -15.16 -2.07
N LEU A 60 -11.16 -15.06 -1.19
CA LEU A 60 -11.58 -16.17 -0.34
C LEU A 60 -12.23 -17.31 -1.15
N GLU A 61 -13.02 -16.98 -2.17
CA GLU A 61 -13.59 -17.96 -3.11
C GLU A 61 -12.50 -18.69 -3.89
N ASP A 62 -11.50 -17.98 -4.40
CA ASP A 62 -10.34 -18.57 -5.08
C ASP A 62 -9.53 -19.46 -4.14
N LEU A 63 -9.24 -19.00 -2.92
CA LEU A 63 -8.53 -19.78 -1.91
C LEU A 63 -9.29 -21.05 -1.53
N HIS A 64 -10.61 -20.96 -1.33
CA HIS A 64 -11.47 -22.12 -1.06
C HIS A 64 -11.43 -23.13 -2.21
N LYS A 65 -11.53 -22.66 -3.46
CA LYS A 65 -11.47 -23.51 -4.66
C LYS A 65 -10.11 -24.21 -4.77
N ASN A 66 -9.02 -23.50 -4.55
CA ASN A 66 -7.66 -24.05 -4.67
C ASN A 66 -7.36 -25.05 -3.53
N LEU A 67 -7.86 -24.81 -2.30
CA LEU A 67 -7.82 -25.81 -1.22
C LEU A 67 -8.65 -27.04 -1.56
N GLY A 68 -9.83 -26.86 -2.16
CA GLY A 68 -10.69 -27.96 -2.64
C GLY A 68 -10.00 -28.89 -3.64
N GLN A 69 -9.18 -28.34 -4.53
CA GLN A 69 -8.38 -29.13 -5.48
C GLN A 69 -7.31 -29.98 -4.80
N LEU A 70 -6.87 -29.61 -3.59
CA LEU A 70 -5.91 -30.35 -2.78
C LEU A 70 -6.59 -31.28 -1.74
N GLY A 71 -7.91 -31.42 -1.79
CA GLY A 71 -8.67 -32.25 -0.85
C GLY A 71 -8.93 -31.60 0.51
N SER A 72 -8.75 -30.29 0.62
CA SER A 72 -9.07 -29.50 1.81
C SER A 72 -10.23 -28.54 1.56
N CYS A 73 -10.51 -27.62 2.48
CA CYS A 73 -11.47 -26.54 2.28
C CYS A 73 -11.12 -25.31 3.13
N LEU A 74 -11.53 -24.13 2.68
CA LEU A 74 -11.49 -22.92 3.51
C LEU A 74 -12.75 -22.84 4.38
N LEU A 75 -12.56 -22.62 5.68
CA LEU A 75 -13.63 -22.37 6.65
C LEU A 75 -13.72 -20.86 6.94
N VAL A 76 -14.75 -20.21 6.40
CA VAL A 76 -15.02 -18.79 6.69
C VAL A 76 -15.98 -18.70 7.88
N ILE A 77 -15.51 -18.17 9.01
CA ILE A 77 -16.28 -18.08 10.25
C ILE A 77 -16.57 -16.61 10.56
N GLN A 78 -17.83 -16.26 10.79
CA GLN A 78 -18.21 -14.89 11.12
C GLN A 78 -18.35 -14.73 12.63
N GLY A 79 -17.65 -13.77 13.22
CA GLY A 79 -17.69 -13.50 14.66
C GLY A 79 -16.41 -12.85 15.16
N GLU A 80 -16.42 -12.44 16.42
CA GLU A 80 -15.23 -11.90 17.09
C GLU A 80 -14.15 -13.00 17.21
N TYR A 81 -12.92 -12.71 16.80
CA TYR A 81 -11.88 -13.74 16.68
C TYR A 81 -11.63 -14.50 17.99
N GLU A 82 -11.69 -13.85 19.14
CA GLU A 82 -11.49 -14.50 20.43
C GLU A 82 -12.62 -15.49 20.75
N ILE A 83 -13.88 -15.08 20.53
CA ILE A 83 -15.07 -15.93 20.75
C ILE A 83 -15.04 -17.12 19.81
N VAL A 84 -14.74 -16.87 18.53
CA VAL A 84 -14.62 -17.90 17.51
C VAL A 84 -13.53 -18.91 17.87
N LEU A 85 -12.35 -18.44 18.26
CA LEU A 85 -11.24 -19.32 18.65
C LEU A 85 -11.59 -20.14 19.88
N ARG A 86 -12.13 -19.54 20.95
CA ARG A 86 -12.56 -20.28 22.17
C ARG A 86 -13.50 -21.44 21.84
N ASP A 87 -14.51 -21.18 21.02
CA ASP A 87 -15.50 -22.17 20.61
C ASP A 87 -14.88 -23.31 19.76
N HIS A 88 -14.06 -22.95 18.76
CA HIS A 88 -13.53 -23.92 17.81
C HIS A 88 -12.31 -24.70 18.33
N ILE A 89 -11.52 -24.10 19.22
CA ILE A 89 -10.43 -24.80 19.91
C ILE A 89 -10.99 -25.99 20.70
N GLN A 90 -12.08 -25.78 21.43
CA GLN A 90 -12.75 -26.85 22.17
C GLN A 90 -13.39 -27.88 21.22
N LYS A 91 -14.14 -27.42 20.21
CA LYS A 91 -14.85 -28.31 19.26
C LYS A 91 -13.92 -29.22 18.46
N TRP A 92 -12.75 -28.71 18.06
CA TRP A 92 -11.81 -29.43 17.19
C TRP A 92 -10.62 -30.02 17.94
N ASN A 93 -10.55 -29.82 19.26
CA ASN A 93 -9.45 -30.25 20.12
C ASN A 93 -8.10 -29.72 19.59
N ILE A 94 -8.04 -28.41 19.36
CA ILE A 94 -6.89 -27.72 18.76
C ILE A 94 -5.75 -27.60 19.77
N THR A 95 -4.54 -27.89 19.31
CA THR A 95 -3.30 -27.79 20.08
C THR A 95 -2.31 -26.78 19.50
N GLN A 96 -2.58 -26.25 18.30
CA GLN A 96 -1.76 -25.22 17.68
C GLN A 96 -2.62 -24.25 16.86
N VAL A 97 -2.28 -22.96 16.89
CA VAL A 97 -2.81 -21.95 15.98
C VAL A 97 -1.62 -21.36 15.22
N THR A 98 -1.71 -21.35 13.89
CA THR A 98 -0.69 -20.74 13.04
C THR A 98 -1.26 -19.52 12.33
N LEU A 99 -0.44 -18.49 12.15
CA LEU A 99 -0.81 -17.23 11.50
C LEU A 99 0.43 -16.50 10.98
N ASP A 100 0.30 -15.75 9.90
CA ASP A 100 1.40 -14.92 9.37
C ASP A 100 1.85 -13.89 10.40
N ALA A 101 3.15 -13.66 10.58
CA ALA A 101 3.67 -12.63 11.46
C ALA A 101 3.57 -11.25 10.75
N GLU A 102 2.43 -10.58 10.93
CA GLU A 102 2.14 -9.29 10.30
C GLU A 102 2.69 -8.11 11.11
N MET A 103 3.07 -7.03 10.42
CA MET A 103 3.74 -5.88 11.05
C MET A 103 2.79 -4.78 11.53
N GLU A 104 1.55 -4.75 11.05
CA GLU A 104 0.59 -3.71 11.42
C GLU A 104 0.22 -3.79 12.91
N PRO A 105 0.10 -2.64 13.62
CA PRO A 105 -0.17 -2.62 15.06
C PRO A 105 -1.39 -3.44 15.48
N PHE A 106 -2.50 -3.36 14.73
CA PHE A 106 -3.73 -4.09 15.03
C PHE A 106 -3.59 -5.61 14.84
N TYR A 107 -2.77 -6.06 13.87
CA TYR A 107 -2.50 -7.49 13.70
C TYR A 107 -1.50 -8.03 14.72
N LYS A 108 -0.54 -7.21 15.17
CA LYS A 108 0.35 -7.53 16.28
C LYS A 108 -0.42 -7.63 17.60
N GLU A 109 -1.38 -6.74 17.84
CA GLU A 109 -2.25 -6.81 19.01
C GLU A 109 -3.15 -8.06 18.98
N MET A 110 -3.76 -8.36 17.83
CA MET A 110 -4.50 -9.61 17.63
C MET A 110 -3.62 -10.84 17.90
N GLU A 111 -2.40 -10.88 17.37
CA GLU A 111 -1.47 -11.99 17.60
C GLU A 111 -1.11 -12.12 19.09
N ALA A 112 -0.82 -11.01 19.78
CA ALA A 112 -0.57 -11.01 21.22
C ALA A 112 -1.78 -11.50 22.02
N ASN A 113 -3.00 -11.18 21.59
CA ASN A 113 -4.24 -11.68 22.19
C ASN A 113 -4.38 -13.19 21.98
N ILE A 114 -4.09 -13.69 20.77
CA ILE A 114 -4.11 -15.12 20.45
C ILE A 114 -3.03 -15.88 21.25
N GLN A 115 -1.84 -15.31 21.43
CA GLN A 115 -0.79 -15.89 22.27
C GLN A 115 -1.22 -15.98 23.74
N ARG A 116 -1.87 -14.94 24.28
CA ARG A 116 -2.46 -14.98 25.64
C ARG A 116 -3.55 -16.05 25.75
N LEU A 117 -4.41 -16.16 24.75
CA LEU A 117 -5.44 -17.19 24.67
C LEU A 117 -4.80 -18.59 24.59
N GLY A 118 -3.67 -18.74 23.89
CA GLY A 118 -2.88 -19.97 23.82
C GLY A 118 -2.39 -20.43 25.19
N ALA A 119 -1.83 -19.50 25.96
CA ALA A 119 -1.40 -19.76 27.33
C ALA A 119 -2.57 -20.14 28.26
N GLU A 120 -3.76 -19.59 28.03
CA GLU A 120 -4.98 -19.88 28.80
C GLU A 120 -5.59 -21.24 28.46
N LEU A 121 -5.73 -21.56 27.17
CA LEU A 121 -6.46 -22.73 26.69
C LEU A 121 -5.56 -23.95 26.36
N GLY A 122 -4.23 -23.77 26.39
CA GLY A 122 -3.28 -24.85 26.19
C GLY A 122 -2.99 -25.20 24.73
N PHE A 123 -2.91 -24.19 23.84
CA PHE A 123 -2.45 -24.37 22.46
C PHE A 123 -1.21 -23.52 22.17
N GLU A 124 -0.35 -24.02 21.28
CA GLU A 124 0.84 -23.32 20.82
C GLU A 124 0.52 -22.32 19.70
N VAL A 125 1.26 -21.22 19.62
CA VAL A 125 1.15 -20.25 18.52
C VAL A 125 2.43 -20.25 17.71
N LEU A 126 2.31 -20.49 16.40
CA LEU A 126 3.42 -20.40 15.46
C LEU A 126 3.14 -19.31 14.44
N SER A 127 4.06 -18.35 14.33
CA SER A 127 4.03 -17.31 13.31
C SER A 127 5.37 -17.17 12.62
N LEU A 128 5.32 -16.98 11.29
CA LEU A 128 6.49 -16.74 10.44
C LEU A 128 6.19 -15.55 9.52
N VAL A 129 7.24 -14.86 9.09
CA VAL A 129 7.10 -13.75 8.15
C VAL A 129 6.93 -14.31 6.74
N SER A 130 5.91 -13.82 6.04
CA SER A 130 5.54 -14.24 4.68
C SER A 130 5.20 -13.06 3.77
N HIS A 131 5.06 -11.86 4.35
CA HIS A 131 4.62 -10.66 3.64
C HIS A 131 5.78 -9.78 3.13
N SER A 132 7.05 -10.09 3.44
CA SER A 132 8.20 -9.23 3.14
C SER A 132 9.32 -10.03 2.45
N LEU A 133 10.10 -9.39 1.59
CA LEU A 133 11.25 -9.98 0.90
C LEU A 133 12.41 -10.30 1.85
N TYR A 134 12.57 -9.47 2.87
CA TYR A 134 13.63 -9.58 3.85
C TYR A 134 13.06 -9.64 5.26
N ASN A 135 13.79 -10.31 6.15
CA ASN A 135 13.54 -10.18 7.57
C ASN A 135 13.84 -8.74 8.03
N THR A 136 12.78 -8.00 8.36
CA THR A 136 12.87 -6.58 8.72
C THR A 136 13.78 -6.33 9.91
N GLN A 137 13.81 -7.23 10.91
CA GLN A 137 14.67 -7.06 12.09
C GLN A 137 16.15 -7.04 11.69
N ARG A 138 16.57 -7.89 10.75
CA ARG A 138 17.97 -7.90 10.26
C ARG A 138 18.35 -6.57 9.58
N ILE A 139 17.41 -5.93 8.90
CA ILE A 139 17.61 -4.60 8.30
C ILE A 139 17.81 -3.54 9.40
N LEU A 140 16.97 -3.58 10.44
CA LEU A 140 17.08 -2.67 11.59
C LEU A 140 18.40 -2.85 12.32
N ASP A 141 18.81 -4.09 12.60
CA ASP A 141 20.04 -4.43 13.31
C ASP A 141 21.27 -3.89 12.57
N LEU A 142 21.35 -4.10 11.25
CA LEU A 142 22.42 -3.56 10.40
C LEU A 142 22.43 -2.04 10.32
N ASN A 143 21.30 -1.40 10.61
CA ASN A 143 21.17 0.05 10.65
C ASN A 143 21.22 0.62 12.09
N GLY A 144 21.67 -0.16 13.08
CA GLY A 144 21.85 0.31 14.45
C GLY A 144 20.54 0.38 15.26
N GLY A 145 19.57 -0.48 14.94
CA GLY A 145 18.30 -0.62 15.65
C GLY A 145 17.20 0.37 15.22
N SER A 146 17.46 1.21 14.22
CA SER A 146 16.51 2.19 13.68
C SER A 146 16.25 1.95 12.19
N PRO A 147 15.08 2.30 11.64
CA PRO A 147 14.82 2.11 10.22
C PRO A 147 15.68 3.03 9.36
N PRO A 148 16.14 2.59 8.17
CA PRO A 148 16.75 3.47 7.21
C PRO A 148 15.69 4.45 6.67
N LEU A 149 15.93 5.75 6.80
CA LEU A 149 14.94 6.79 6.46
C LEU A 149 15.11 7.38 5.06
N THR A 150 16.13 6.93 4.32
CA THR A 150 16.33 7.26 2.91
C THR A 150 16.46 5.98 2.10
N TYR A 151 15.97 6.01 0.86
CA TYR A 151 16.01 4.85 -0.01
C TYR A 151 17.44 4.45 -0.36
N LYS A 152 18.35 5.42 -0.53
CA LYS A 152 19.78 5.14 -0.71
C LYS A 152 20.39 4.40 0.48
N ARG A 153 20.08 4.81 1.72
CA ARG A 153 20.56 4.10 2.91
C ARG A 153 19.97 2.69 2.98
N PHE A 154 18.69 2.54 2.66
CA PHE A 154 18.03 1.24 2.60
C PHE A 154 18.71 0.29 1.60
N LEU A 155 18.94 0.75 0.36
CA LEU A 155 19.65 -0.04 -0.65
C LEU A 155 21.09 -0.40 -0.22
N HIS A 156 21.78 0.52 0.46
CA HIS A 156 23.09 0.21 1.03
C HIS A 156 23.02 -0.91 2.07
N ILE A 157 22.05 -0.87 2.99
CA ILE A 157 21.86 -1.96 3.97
C ILE A 157 21.54 -3.29 3.27
N LEU A 158 20.65 -3.29 2.27
CA LEU A 158 20.35 -4.51 1.50
C LEU A 158 21.57 -5.07 0.78
N SER A 159 22.46 -4.21 0.26
CA SER A 159 23.71 -4.65 -0.37
C SER A 159 24.65 -5.39 0.60
N LEU A 160 24.55 -5.14 1.90
CA LEU A 160 25.28 -5.86 2.96
C LEU A 160 24.57 -7.15 3.37
N LEU A 161 23.23 -7.15 3.29
CA LEU A 161 22.39 -8.28 3.70
C LEU A 161 22.37 -9.40 2.66
N GLY A 162 22.50 -9.05 1.37
CA GLY A 162 22.50 -9.97 0.24
C GLY A 162 21.12 -10.13 -0.40
N ASP A 163 20.91 -11.28 -1.04
CA ASP A 163 19.66 -11.60 -1.72
C ASP A 163 18.49 -11.80 -0.73
N PRO A 164 17.24 -11.54 -1.17
CA PRO A 164 16.05 -11.78 -0.36
C PRO A 164 15.83 -13.27 -0.10
N GLU A 165 14.92 -13.56 0.84
CA GLU A 165 14.53 -14.95 1.12
C GLU A 165 13.86 -15.57 -0.12
N LEU A 166 14.22 -16.82 -0.43
CA LEU A 166 13.63 -17.54 -1.56
C LEU A 166 12.26 -18.08 -1.15
N PRO A 167 11.30 -18.12 -2.10
CA PRO A 167 9.98 -18.65 -1.80
C PRO A 167 10.06 -20.12 -1.38
N VAL A 168 9.24 -20.51 -0.40
CA VAL A 168 9.09 -21.93 -0.05
C VAL A 168 8.39 -22.71 -1.16
N ARG A 169 8.51 -24.04 -1.13
CA ARG A 169 7.88 -24.92 -2.14
C ARG A 169 6.36 -24.77 -2.15
N ASN A 170 5.74 -25.07 -3.28
CA ASN A 170 4.28 -25.19 -3.38
C ASN A 170 3.76 -26.38 -2.57
N LEU A 171 2.52 -26.27 -2.12
CA LEU A 171 1.77 -27.35 -1.47
C LEU A 171 1.28 -28.37 -2.50
N THR A 172 1.23 -29.62 -2.11
CA THR A 172 0.72 -30.76 -2.88
C THR A 172 -0.51 -31.37 -2.20
N ALA A 173 -1.27 -32.20 -2.91
CA ALA A 173 -2.37 -32.94 -2.30
C ALA A 173 -1.89 -33.91 -1.20
N GLU A 174 -0.65 -34.41 -1.33
CA GLU A 174 -0.01 -35.27 -0.32
C GLU A 174 0.23 -34.51 0.99
N ASP A 175 0.55 -33.21 0.92
CA ASP A 175 0.70 -32.39 2.13
C ASP A 175 -0.59 -32.36 2.96
N PHE A 176 -1.77 -32.44 2.32
CA PHE A 176 -3.08 -32.49 2.99
C PHE A 176 -3.55 -33.92 3.35
N GLN A 177 -2.80 -34.97 2.95
CA GLN A 177 -3.13 -36.39 3.17
C GLN A 177 -2.08 -37.14 4.03
N GLN A 178 -0.97 -36.48 4.38
CA GLN A 178 0.26 -36.96 5.04
C GLN A 178 1.25 -37.75 4.17
N SER A 179 2.54 -37.57 4.50
CA SER A 179 3.75 -37.34 3.67
C SER A 179 4.50 -38.53 3.05
N ASP A 180 5.08 -38.36 1.83
CA ASP A 180 6.53 -38.45 1.54
C ASP A 180 6.86 -37.90 0.12
N GLY A 181 7.85 -37.00 0.00
CA GLY A 181 7.88 -35.99 -1.06
C GLY A 181 8.80 -36.17 -2.28
N LYS A 182 8.72 -35.20 -3.20
CA LYS A 182 9.82 -34.41 -3.84
C LYS A 182 9.28 -33.58 -5.01
N THR A 183 9.62 -32.28 -5.08
CA THR A 183 9.46 -31.50 -6.32
C THR A 183 10.61 -30.54 -6.60
N HIS A 184 11.10 -30.58 -7.84
CA HIS A 184 12.07 -29.65 -8.42
C HIS A 184 11.38 -28.38 -8.98
N ALA A 185 11.96 -27.21 -8.71
CA ALA A 185 11.56 -25.95 -9.34
C ALA A 185 12.23 -25.78 -10.72
N LYS A 186 11.47 -25.28 -11.72
CA LYS A 186 11.97 -24.88 -13.04
C LYS A 186 12.27 -23.38 -13.09
N HIS A 187 13.26 -23.02 -13.88
CA HIS A 187 13.72 -21.65 -14.11
C HIS A 187 12.65 -20.74 -14.71
N HIS A 188 12.43 -19.58 -14.09
CA HIS A 188 11.69 -18.46 -14.65
C HIS A 188 12.65 -17.40 -15.21
N SER A 189 12.25 -16.74 -16.29
CA SER A 189 12.97 -15.62 -16.91
C SER A 189 13.08 -14.42 -15.97
N LEU A 190 14.24 -13.78 -15.91
CA LEU A 190 14.51 -12.64 -15.04
C LEU A 190 13.63 -11.42 -15.43
N PRO A 191 12.84 -10.86 -14.50
CA PRO A 191 12.16 -9.58 -14.71
C PRO A 191 13.19 -8.46 -14.92
N PRO A 192 12.82 -7.36 -15.60
CA PRO A 192 13.69 -6.19 -15.68
C PRO A 192 13.97 -5.64 -14.28
N VAL A 193 15.21 -5.20 -14.05
CA VAL A 193 15.70 -4.61 -12.77
C VAL A 193 14.79 -3.49 -12.25
N SER A 194 14.06 -2.80 -13.13
CA SER A 194 13.10 -1.75 -12.77
C SER A 194 11.86 -2.25 -11.99
N LEU A 195 11.44 -3.50 -12.17
CA LEU A 195 10.29 -4.08 -11.46
C LEU A 195 10.67 -4.55 -10.05
N GLN A 196 11.85 -5.15 -9.90
CA GLN A 196 12.42 -5.48 -8.58
C GLN A 196 12.56 -4.21 -7.72
N GLY A 197 12.96 -3.08 -8.33
CA GLY A 197 12.97 -1.79 -7.67
C GLY A 197 11.62 -1.35 -7.09
N GLN A 198 10.49 -1.75 -7.68
CA GLN A 198 9.16 -1.45 -7.11
C GLN A 198 8.90 -2.25 -5.83
N LEU A 199 9.31 -3.52 -5.80
CA LEU A 199 9.20 -4.36 -4.60
C LEU A 199 10.08 -3.82 -3.48
N LEU A 200 11.29 -3.33 -3.81
CA LEU A 200 12.17 -2.69 -2.84
C LEU A 200 11.60 -1.38 -2.29
N TRP A 201 10.84 -0.61 -3.07
CA TRP A 201 10.11 0.55 -2.55
C TRP A 201 9.01 0.18 -1.55
N ARG A 202 8.26 -0.89 -1.83
CA ARG A 202 7.33 -1.47 -0.87
C ARG A 202 8.07 -1.87 0.41
N GLU A 203 9.16 -2.61 0.26
CA GLU A 203 9.97 -3.13 1.36
C GLU A 203 10.56 -2.00 2.23
N PHE A 204 10.95 -0.89 1.59
CA PHE A 204 11.40 0.32 2.27
C PHE A 204 10.31 0.87 3.20
N PHE A 205 9.10 1.10 2.69
CA PHE A 205 8.02 1.63 3.52
C PHE A 205 7.58 0.67 4.62
N TYR A 206 7.56 -0.65 4.35
CA TYR A 206 7.31 -1.67 5.37
C TYR A 206 8.36 -1.62 6.49
N THR A 207 9.65 -1.48 6.12
CA THR A 207 10.75 -1.37 7.09
C THR A 207 10.64 -0.12 7.94
N VAL A 208 10.29 1.03 7.33
CA VAL A 208 10.14 2.28 8.09
C VAL A 208 8.93 2.19 9.02
N ALA A 209 7.79 1.70 8.52
CA ALA A 209 6.55 1.62 9.29
C ALA A 209 6.64 0.68 10.50
N SER A 210 7.34 -0.45 10.37
CA SER A 210 7.46 -1.46 11.43
C SER A 210 8.20 -0.96 12.67
N ALA A 211 9.07 0.04 12.51
CA ALA A 211 9.93 0.59 13.56
C ALA A 211 9.68 2.08 13.84
N THR A 212 8.66 2.69 13.24
CA THR A 212 8.29 4.10 13.48
C THR A 212 6.97 4.18 14.22
N PRO A 213 6.95 4.67 15.47
CA PRO A 213 5.70 4.85 16.20
C PRO A 213 4.82 5.91 15.51
N ASN A 214 3.50 5.71 15.57
CA ASN A 214 2.51 6.61 14.99
C ASN A 214 2.69 6.86 13.48
N PHE A 215 3.26 5.90 12.73
CA PHE A 215 3.62 6.08 11.32
C PHE A 215 2.47 6.59 10.41
N THR A 216 1.23 6.20 10.69
CA THR A 216 0.04 6.55 9.90
C THR A 216 -0.62 7.87 10.28
N GLN A 217 -0.09 8.59 11.27
CA GLN A 217 -0.59 9.90 11.68
C GLN A 217 0.54 10.91 11.78
N MET A 218 0.19 12.21 11.77
CA MET A 218 1.17 13.28 11.89
C MET A 218 1.60 13.49 13.35
N ALA A 219 0.63 13.56 14.27
CA ALA A 219 0.88 13.83 15.67
C ALA A 219 1.64 12.67 16.33
N GLY A 220 2.77 12.99 16.97
CA GLY A 220 3.62 12.01 17.65
C GLY A 220 4.42 11.10 16.71
N ASN A 221 4.44 11.37 15.40
CA ASN A 221 5.28 10.66 14.43
C ASN A 221 6.64 11.37 14.33
N PRO A 222 7.75 10.72 14.71
CA PRO A 222 9.06 11.37 14.86
C PRO A 222 9.70 11.80 13.54
N ILE A 223 9.27 11.23 12.41
CA ILE A 223 9.85 11.54 11.08
C ILE A 223 8.97 12.48 10.26
N CYS A 224 7.75 12.78 10.73
CA CYS A 224 6.77 13.57 10.00
C CYS A 224 6.80 15.04 10.43
N LEU A 225 6.85 15.96 9.46
CA LEU A 225 6.69 17.39 9.72
C LEU A 225 5.32 17.70 10.32
N GLN A 226 5.30 18.52 11.36
CA GLN A 226 4.10 18.96 12.05
C GLN A 226 3.52 20.17 11.31
N ILE A 227 2.57 19.93 10.42
CA ILE A 227 1.95 20.95 9.57
C ILE A 227 0.56 21.26 10.10
N SER A 228 0.25 22.55 10.25
CA SER A 228 -1.08 23.03 10.62
C SER A 228 -2.05 22.94 9.44
N TRP A 229 -2.41 21.72 9.05
CA TRP A 229 -3.40 21.47 8.01
C TRP A 229 -4.75 22.08 8.37
N TYR A 230 -5.47 22.59 7.36
CA TYR A 230 -6.80 23.15 7.57
C TYR A 230 -7.80 22.09 8.04
N LYS A 231 -8.65 22.45 9.01
CA LYS A 231 -9.82 21.66 9.38
C LYS A 231 -11.02 22.10 8.54
N ASP A 232 -11.09 21.59 7.31
CA ASP A 232 -12.12 21.95 6.35
C ASP A 232 -12.80 20.69 5.80
N ALA A 233 -13.89 20.29 6.48
CA ALA A 233 -14.65 19.10 6.13
C ALA A 233 -15.32 19.22 4.75
N GLU A 234 -15.67 20.43 4.31
CA GLU A 234 -16.31 20.66 3.02
C GLU A 234 -15.32 20.42 1.87
N ARG A 235 -14.09 20.93 1.99
CA ARG A 235 -13.02 20.65 1.02
C ARG A 235 -12.66 19.18 0.98
N LEU A 236 -12.56 18.54 2.14
CA LEU A 236 -12.29 17.10 2.23
C LEU A 236 -13.41 16.28 1.58
N HIS A 237 -14.68 16.66 1.81
CA HIS A 237 -15.83 16.01 1.20
C HIS A 237 -15.84 16.15 -0.32
N LYS A 238 -15.56 17.36 -0.85
CA LYS A 238 -15.43 17.59 -2.30
C LYS A 238 -14.30 16.78 -2.94
N TRP A 239 -13.22 16.55 -2.20
CA TRP A 239 -12.06 15.81 -2.68
C TRP A 239 -12.14 14.30 -2.46
N LYS A 240 -13.13 13.81 -1.67
CA LYS A 240 -13.38 12.42 -1.25
C LYS A 240 -12.25 11.43 -1.61
N MET A 241 -11.13 11.52 -0.89
CA MET A 241 -10.06 10.53 -0.99
C MET A 241 -9.80 9.96 0.40
N VAL A 242 -10.41 8.82 0.68
CA VAL A 242 -9.97 7.90 1.73
C VAL A 242 -9.35 6.73 0.97
N PHE A 243 -8.05 6.82 0.65
CA PHE A 243 -7.35 5.79 -0.13
C PHE A 243 -7.53 4.41 0.50
N GLU A 244 -7.54 4.35 1.83
CA GLU A 244 -7.81 3.13 2.58
C GLU A 244 -9.16 2.48 2.23
N GLU A 245 -10.21 3.29 2.04
CA GLU A 245 -11.55 2.81 1.71
C GLU A 245 -11.66 2.36 0.25
N LEU A 246 -11.05 3.11 -0.67
CA LEU A 246 -11.33 3.00 -2.11
C LEU A 246 -10.30 2.17 -2.90
N LEU A 247 -9.04 2.09 -2.45
CA LEU A 247 -8.01 1.36 -3.17
C LEU A 247 -8.09 -0.14 -2.90
N LEU A 248 -8.08 -0.94 -3.97
CA LEU A 248 -8.01 -2.41 -3.85
C LEU A 248 -6.72 -2.85 -3.15
N ASP A 249 -5.62 -2.15 -3.44
CA ASP A 249 -4.28 -2.37 -2.90
C ASP A 249 -3.96 -1.51 -1.67
N ALA A 250 -4.98 -1.01 -0.97
CA ALA A 250 -4.78 -0.24 0.25
C ALA A 250 -3.96 -1.03 1.28
N ASP A 251 -2.79 -0.47 1.59
CA ASP A 251 -1.76 -1.07 2.43
C ASP A 251 -1.32 -0.05 3.49
N TYR A 252 -1.24 -0.48 4.75
CA TYR A 252 -0.95 0.38 5.90
C TYR A 252 0.35 1.18 5.73
N SER A 253 1.42 0.51 5.30
CA SER A 253 2.76 1.09 5.22
C SER A 253 2.93 1.89 3.93
N ILE A 254 2.52 1.31 2.80
CA ILE A 254 2.71 1.94 1.49
C ILE A 254 1.85 3.22 1.40
N ASN A 255 0.59 3.15 1.83
CA ASN A 255 -0.31 4.30 1.75
C ASN A 255 0.22 5.45 2.61
N ALA A 256 0.52 5.21 3.89
CA ALA A 256 1.02 6.26 4.78
C ALA A 256 2.38 6.84 4.34
N GLY A 257 3.31 5.98 3.90
CA GLY A 257 4.59 6.41 3.36
C GLY A 257 4.44 7.33 2.14
N ASN A 258 3.59 6.95 1.19
CA ASN A 258 3.32 7.75 -0.01
C ASN A 258 2.52 9.02 0.29
N TRP A 259 1.60 9.01 1.26
CA TRP A 259 0.91 10.22 1.71
C TRP A 259 1.88 11.24 2.29
N MET A 260 2.79 10.80 3.17
CA MET A 260 3.82 11.67 3.73
C MET A 260 4.79 12.19 2.66
N TRP A 261 5.08 11.36 1.64
CA TRP A 261 5.87 11.75 0.48
C TRP A 261 5.18 12.84 -0.33
N LEU A 262 3.94 12.59 -0.78
CA LEU A 262 3.18 13.51 -1.64
C LEU A 262 2.84 14.82 -0.94
N SER A 263 2.58 14.80 0.36
CA SER A 263 2.35 16.00 1.16
C SER A 263 3.64 16.79 1.48
N ALA A 264 4.80 16.25 1.10
CA ALA A 264 6.11 16.76 1.46
C ALA A 264 6.29 16.86 2.99
N SER A 265 5.64 15.96 3.74
CA SER A 265 5.77 15.84 5.20
C SER A 265 6.99 15.02 5.62
N ALA A 266 7.40 14.06 4.78
CA ALA A 266 8.62 13.25 4.94
C ALA A 266 9.07 12.72 3.55
N PHE A 267 10.32 12.25 3.44
CA PHE A 267 10.95 11.63 2.25
C PHE A 267 11.13 12.53 1.00
N PHE A 268 10.15 13.38 0.68
CA PHE A 268 10.21 14.32 -0.43
C PHE A 268 10.50 15.74 0.03
N HIS A 269 11.49 16.37 -0.61
CA HIS A 269 12.01 17.68 -0.19
C HIS A 269 11.91 18.76 -1.27
N GLN A 270 11.58 18.42 -2.52
CA GLN A 270 11.39 19.39 -3.61
C GLN A 270 9.98 20.00 -3.58
N TYR A 271 9.57 20.53 -2.43
CA TYR A 271 8.22 21.06 -2.18
C TYR A 271 7.82 22.23 -3.09
N THR A 272 8.80 22.90 -3.72
CA THR A 272 8.56 23.93 -4.73
C THR A 272 7.95 23.38 -6.02
N ARG A 273 7.99 22.06 -6.23
CA ARG A 273 7.34 21.37 -7.34
C ARG A 273 5.94 20.92 -6.94
N ILE A 274 4.95 21.70 -7.33
CA ILE A 274 3.54 21.36 -7.19
C ILE A 274 2.99 20.94 -8.54
N PHE A 275 2.32 19.79 -8.59
CA PHE A 275 1.65 19.34 -9.81
C PHE A 275 0.53 20.31 -10.19
N CYS A 276 0.55 20.77 -11.44
CA CYS A 276 -0.52 21.59 -11.99
C CYS A 276 -1.68 20.66 -12.40
N PRO A 277 -2.87 20.75 -11.77
CA PRO A 277 -3.98 19.82 -12.01
C PRO A 277 -4.55 19.90 -13.44
N VAL A 278 -4.22 20.97 -14.17
CA VAL A 278 -4.56 21.17 -15.58
C VAL A 278 -3.46 20.62 -16.49
N ARG A 279 -2.24 21.18 -16.37
CA ARG A 279 -1.17 20.93 -17.35
C ARG A 279 -0.65 19.49 -17.29
N PHE A 280 -0.67 18.87 -16.11
CA PHE A 280 -0.22 17.49 -15.96
C PHE A 280 -1.07 16.53 -16.77
N GLY A 281 -2.40 16.65 -16.69
CA GLY A 281 -3.33 15.87 -17.49
C GLY A 281 -3.19 16.17 -18.98
N LYS A 282 -3.17 17.46 -19.37
CA LYS A 282 -2.97 17.89 -20.77
C LYS A 282 -1.74 17.27 -21.44
N ARG A 283 -0.64 17.11 -20.70
CA ARG A 283 0.59 16.48 -21.23
C ARG A 283 0.42 14.98 -21.46
N THR A 284 -0.32 14.30 -20.58
CA THR A 284 -0.49 12.85 -20.62
C THR A 284 -1.55 12.42 -21.63
N ASP A 285 -2.67 13.14 -21.69
CA ASP A 285 -3.82 12.84 -22.55
C ASP A 285 -4.39 14.15 -23.11
N PRO A 286 -3.80 14.70 -24.19
CA PRO A 286 -4.19 16.00 -24.75
C PRO A 286 -5.67 16.11 -25.12
N GLU A 287 -6.28 15.01 -25.56
CA GLU A 287 -7.70 14.95 -25.97
C GLU A 287 -8.67 14.77 -24.79
N GLY A 288 -8.13 14.49 -23.60
CA GLY A 288 -8.90 14.27 -22.38
C GLY A 288 -9.81 13.05 -22.45
N ASN A 289 -9.44 12.01 -23.20
CA ASN A 289 -10.21 10.76 -23.30
C ASN A 289 -10.49 10.14 -21.93
N TYR A 290 -9.52 10.20 -21.01
CA TYR A 290 -9.68 9.76 -19.63
C TYR A 290 -10.76 10.58 -18.92
N ILE A 291 -10.73 11.91 -19.04
CA ILE A 291 -11.76 12.80 -18.49
C ILE A 291 -13.12 12.45 -19.08
N ARG A 292 -13.24 12.28 -20.39
CA ARG A 292 -14.52 11.93 -21.06
C ARG A 292 -15.08 10.59 -20.59
N LYS A 293 -14.21 9.62 -20.28
CA LYS A 293 -14.59 8.31 -19.76
C LYS A 293 -15.13 8.38 -18.34
N TYR A 294 -14.42 9.06 -17.44
CA TYR A 294 -14.74 9.07 -16.00
C TYR A 294 -15.64 10.22 -15.56
N LEU A 295 -15.70 11.31 -16.32
CA LEU A 295 -16.59 12.46 -16.15
C LEU A 295 -17.46 12.62 -17.41
N PRO A 296 -18.43 11.72 -17.64
CA PRO A 296 -19.20 11.69 -18.89
C PRO A 296 -20.07 12.95 -19.11
N ILE A 297 -20.34 13.74 -18.06
CA ILE A 297 -20.99 15.05 -18.19
C ILE A 297 -20.18 16.04 -19.03
N LEU A 298 -18.85 15.88 -19.06
CA LEU A 298 -17.94 16.71 -19.85
C LEU A 298 -17.62 16.14 -21.24
N LYS A 299 -18.22 15.00 -21.62
CA LYS A 299 -17.79 14.22 -22.80
C LYS A 299 -17.86 14.97 -24.14
N ASN A 300 -18.70 16.01 -24.23
CA ASN A 300 -18.92 16.81 -25.43
C ASN A 300 -18.11 18.12 -25.44
N PHE A 301 -17.40 18.46 -24.36
CA PHE A 301 -16.56 19.67 -24.37
C PHE A 301 -15.45 19.54 -25.43
N PRO A 302 -15.15 20.59 -26.21
CA PRO A 302 -13.97 20.60 -27.08
C PRO A 302 -12.68 20.33 -26.30
N SER A 303 -11.71 19.62 -26.87
CA SER A 303 -10.44 19.27 -26.19
C SER A 303 -9.67 20.50 -25.68
N LYS A 304 -9.83 21.68 -26.32
CA LYS A 304 -9.28 22.95 -25.82
C LYS A 304 -9.76 23.32 -24.40
N TYR A 305 -10.94 22.86 -23.98
CA TYR A 305 -11.56 23.18 -22.71
C TYR A 305 -11.67 22.00 -21.74
N ILE A 306 -11.39 20.77 -22.16
CA ILE A 306 -11.70 19.57 -21.36
C ILE A 306 -11.03 19.55 -19.97
N TYR A 307 -9.89 20.23 -19.82
CA TYR A 307 -9.16 20.37 -18.55
C TYR A 307 -9.48 21.66 -17.78
N GLU A 308 -10.12 22.64 -18.44
CA GLU A 308 -10.43 23.95 -17.89
C GLU A 308 -11.82 24.40 -18.36
N PRO A 309 -12.89 23.61 -18.13
CA PRO A 309 -14.18 23.86 -18.78
C PRO A 309 -14.82 25.20 -18.39
N TRP A 310 -14.41 25.78 -17.25
CA TRP A 310 -14.85 27.09 -16.78
C TRP A 310 -14.37 28.27 -17.63
N ILE A 311 -13.42 28.08 -18.55
CA ILE A 311 -12.97 29.15 -19.47
C ILE A 311 -13.81 29.22 -20.75
N ALA A 312 -14.64 28.21 -21.02
CA ALA A 312 -15.52 28.19 -22.18
C ALA A 312 -16.63 29.25 -22.02
N SER A 313 -17.01 29.91 -23.13
CA SER A 313 -18.13 30.86 -23.10
C SER A 313 -19.44 30.15 -22.76
N GLU A 314 -20.46 30.87 -22.31
CA GLU A 314 -21.78 30.29 -22.06
C GLU A 314 -22.38 29.61 -23.29
N GLU A 315 -22.12 30.15 -24.50
CA GLU A 315 -22.57 29.53 -25.75
C GLU A 315 -21.87 28.19 -25.99
N GLU A 316 -20.56 28.13 -25.77
CA GLU A 316 -19.78 26.88 -25.90
C GLU A 316 -20.20 25.83 -24.87
N GLN A 317 -20.51 26.26 -23.64
CA GLN A 317 -21.05 25.38 -22.59
C GLN A 317 -22.43 24.82 -22.97
N LYS A 318 -23.32 25.67 -23.52
CA LYS A 318 -24.63 25.25 -24.04
C LYS A 318 -24.48 24.25 -25.19
N LEU A 319 -23.56 24.49 -26.12
CA LEU A 319 -23.27 23.56 -27.23
C LEU A 319 -22.72 22.22 -26.73
N ALA A 320 -21.91 22.23 -25.67
CA ALA A 320 -21.43 21.00 -25.03
C ALA A 320 -22.53 20.30 -24.20
N GLY A 321 -23.62 20.99 -23.87
CA GLY A 321 -24.70 20.46 -23.04
C GLY A 321 -24.32 20.31 -21.56
N CYS A 322 -23.41 21.15 -21.06
CA CYS A 322 -22.99 21.16 -19.66
C CYS A 322 -22.62 22.59 -19.22
N ILE A 323 -23.39 23.15 -18.31
CA ILE A 323 -23.22 24.49 -17.75
C ILE A 323 -22.39 24.43 -16.46
N ILE A 324 -21.29 25.17 -16.43
CA ILE A 324 -20.40 25.21 -15.27
C ILE A 324 -21.05 26.01 -14.13
N GLY A 325 -21.00 25.47 -12.92
CA GLY A 325 -21.73 25.93 -11.74
C GLY A 325 -23.11 25.30 -11.56
N GLN A 326 -23.63 24.58 -12.57
CA GLN A 326 -24.91 23.87 -12.50
C GLN A 326 -24.71 22.35 -12.66
N ASP A 327 -24.23 21.92 -13.84
CA ASP A 327 -24.05 20.51 -14.18
C ASP A 327 -22.68 19.99 -13.72
N TYR A 328 -21.67 20.85 -13.76
CA TYR A 328 -20.31 20.58 -13.28
C TYR A 328 -19.80 21.78 -12.49
N PRO A 329 -19.17 21.61 -11.31
CA PRO A 329 -18.83 22.73 -10.44
C PRO A 329 -17.74 23.64 -11.02
N PHE A 330 -17.74 24.90 -10.57
CA PHE A 330 -16.57 25.77 -10.73
C PHE A 330 -15.36 25.20 -9.97
N PRO A 331 -14.12 25.52 -10.39
CA PRO A 331 -12.93 25.13 -9.65
C PRO A 331 -13.01 25.68 -8.21
N MET A 332 -12.86 24.79 -7.22
CA MET A 332 -13.00 25.14 -5.80
C MET A 332 -11.89 26.06 -5.26
N VAL A 333 -10.80 26.23 -6.02
CA VAL A 333 -9.69 27.14 -5.70
C VAL A 333 -9.11 27.72 -7.00
N ASN A 334 -8.56 28.93 -6.91
CA ASN A 334 -7.58 29.39 -7.89
C ASN A 334 -6.24 28.70 -7.62
N HIS A 335 -5.79 27.85 -8.54
CA HIS A 335 -4.57 27.05 -8.33
C HIS A 335 -3.32 27.92 -8.12
N LYS A 336 -3.17 29.03 -8.84
CA LYS A 336 -1.99 29.90 -8.70
C LYS A 336 -1.91 30.49 -7.30
N GLU A 337 -2.99 31.15 -6.86
CA GLU A 337 -3.09 31.75 -5.54
C GLU A 337 -2.93 30.72 -4.41
N ALA A 338 -3.62 29.58 -4.51
CA ALA A 338 -3.53 28.52 -3.51
C ALA A 338 -2.12 27.91 -3.44
N SER A 339 -1.49 27.65 -4.58
CA SER A 339 -0.13 27.10 -4.63
C SER A 339 0.91 28.08 -4.07
N ASP A 340 0.83 29.37 -4.42
CA ASP A 340 1.73 30.39 -3.89
C ASP A 340 1.61 30.52 -2.37
N HIS A 341 0.38 30.54 -1.87
CA HIS A 341 0.11 30.61 -0.43
C HIS A 341 0.67 29.38 0.30
N ASN A 342 0.38 28.17 -0.21
CA ASN A 342 0.85 26.93 0.39
C ASN A 342 2.38 26.78 0.33
N LEU A 343 3.04 27.32 -0.69
CA LEU A 343 4.50 27.35 -0.78
C LEU A 343 5.11 28.18 0.36
N GLN A 344 4.52 29.32 0.70
CA GLN A 344 5.00 30.13 1.83
C GLN A 344 4.81 29.42 3.16
N LEU A 345 3.65 28.77 3.37
CA LEU A 345 3.40 27.98 4.59
C LEU A 345 4.40 26.82 4.72
N MET A 346 4.62 26.06 3.63
CA MET A 346 5.57 24.94 3.64
C MET A 346 7.01 25.41 3.85
N LYS A 347 7.37 26.57 3.29
CA LYS A 347 8.67 27.19 3.53
C LYS A 347 8.87 27.50 5.02
N GLN A 348 7.89 28.14 5.66
CA GLN A 348 7.93 28.44 7.10
C GLN A 348 8.09 27.15 7.93
N VAL A 349 7.26 26.13 7.68
CA VAL A 349 7.34 24.84 8.38
C VAL A 349 8.74 24.23 8.30
N ARG A 350 9.35 24.24 7.10
CA ARG A 350 10.68 23.64 6.87
C ARG A 350 11.81 24.46 7.49
N GLU A 351 11.67 25.78 7.56
CA GLU A 351 12.63 26.67 8.23
C GLU A 351 12.60 26.51 9.76
N GLU A 352 11.41 26.28 10.33
CA GLU A 352 11.21 26.06 11.77
C GLU A 352 11.63 24.63 12.18
N GLN A 353 11.25 23.62 11.41
CA GLN A 353 11.42 22.19 11.75
C GLN A 353 12.64 21.56 11.06
N ARG A 354 13.74 22.30 10.95
CA ARG A 354 14.97 21.87 10.24
C ARG A 354 15.49 20.49 10.66
N ARG A 355 15.40 20.13 11.94
CA ARG A 355 15.87 18.82 12.43
C ARG A 355 15.07 17.68 11.82
N THR A 356 13.74 17.76 11.83
CA THR A 356 12.85 16.76 11.25
C THR A 356 13.06 16.65 9.74
N VAL A 357 13.21 17.78 9.03
CA VAL A 357 13.51 17.80 7.60
C VAL A 357 14.77 16.99 7.26
N GLN A 358 15.80 17.01 8.09
CA GLN A 358 17.06 16.33 7.79
C GLN A 358 17.00 14.81 8.02
N LEU A 359 16.03 14.29 8.77
CA LEU A 359 15.92 12.86 9.08
C LEU A 359 15.73 12.00 7.82
N THR A 360 14.93 12.50 6.87
CA THR A 360 14.53 11.76 5.66
C THR A 360 15.13 12.33 4.38
N ARG A 361 16.06 13.28 4.48
CA ARG A 361 16.64 13.95 3.32
C ARG A 361 17.70 13.08 2.68
N ASP A 362 17.52 12.75 1.41
CA ASP A 362 18.56 12.15 0.59
C ASP A 362 19.36 13.24 -0.14
N ASP A 363 20.67 13.05 -0.28
CA ASP A 363 21.57 13.97 -1.00
C ASP A 363 21.66 13.62 -2.50
N ALA A 364 21.06 12.50 -2.93
CA ALA A 364 21.03 12.06 -4.33
C ALA A 364 19.65 12.28 -4.96
N ASP A 365 19.63 12.65 -6.24
CA ASP A 365 18.39 12.78 -7.03
C ASP A 365 17.68 11.41 -7.15
N ASP A 366 16.36 11.42 -6.98
CA ASP A 366 15.51 10.22 -7.02
C ASP A 366 15.42 9.63 -8.46
N PRO A 367 15.43 8.29 -8.67
CA PRO A 367 15.23 7.67 -9.97
C PRO A 367 13.95 8.08 -10.73
N MET A 368 12.84 8.37 -10.05
CA MET A 368 11.66 8.98 -10.67
C MET A 368 11.96 10.41 -11.15
N GLU A 369 12.82 11.13 -10.44
CA GLU A 369 13.32 12.45 -10.87
C GLU A 369 14.23 12.35 -12.10
N ILE A 370 15.01 11.28 -12.28
CA ILE A 370 15.82 11.07 -13.49
C ILE A 370 14.92 11.00 -14.74
N LYS A 371 13.77 10.33 -14.63
CA LYS A 371 12.82 10.19 -15.73
C LYS A 371 12.16 11.54 -16.09
N VAL A 372 11.74 12.31 -15.07
CA VAL A 372 11.20 13.67 -15.25
C VAL A 372 12.26 14.65 -15.78
N LYS A 373 13.52 14.52 -15.36
CA LYS A 373 14.66 15.31 -15.88
C LYS A 373 14.92 15.00 -17.36
N ARG A 374 14.84 13.73 -17.78
CA ARG A 374 14.95 13.34 -19.20
C ARG A 374 13.88 14.01 -20.05
N ASP A 375 12.62 13.93 -19.63
CA ASP A 375 11.48 14.54 -20.35
C ASP A 375 11.64 16.08 -20.50
N HIS A 376 12.18 16.76 -19.48
CA HIS A 376 12.47 18.20 -19.54
C HIS A 376 13.71 18.55 -20.39
N SER A 377 14.72 17.69 -20.39
CA SER A 377 15.93 17.91 -21.19
C SER A 377 15.64 17.84 -22.70
N GLU A 378 14.74 16.94 -23.11
CA GLU A 378 14.29 16.82 -24.50
C GLU A 378 13.44 18.03 -24.95
N GLU A 379 12.62 18.61 -24.07
CA GLU A 379 11.87 19.85 -24.33
C GLU A 379 12.76 21.09 -24.51
N ASN A 380 13.84 21.21 -23.74
CA ASN A 380 14.78 22.34 -23.90
C ASN A 380 15.61 22.22 -25.18
N ILE A 381 15.92 21.00 -25.62
CA ILE A 381 16.62 20.76 -26.89
C ILE A 381 15.68 21.02 -28.09
N SER A 382 14.39 20.71 -27.99
CA SER A 382 13.43 20.99 -29.07
C SER A 382 13.16 22.49 -29.24
N LYS A 383 13.04 23.24 -28.13
CA LYS A 383 12.90 24.71 -28.16
C LYS A 383 14.17 25.43 -28.61
N GLY A 384 15.36 24.87 -28.34
CA GLY A 384 16.64 25.43 -28.77
C GLY A 384 16.95 25.27 -30.27
N LYS A 385 16.33 24.31 -30.96
CA LYS A 385 16.54 24.10 -32.41
C LYS A 385 15.69 24.99 -33.31
N VAL A 386 14.56 25.53 -32.82
CA VAL A 386 13.67 26.41 -33.62
C VAL A 386 14.19 27.86 -33.69
N ALA A 387 15.08 28.27 -32.78
CA ALA A 387 15.57 29.65 -32.70
C ALA A 387 16.87 29.94 -33.48
N ARG A 388 17.37 29.03 -34.34
CA ARG A 388 18.66 29.19 -35.06
C ARG A 388 18.60 29.05 -36.58
N THR A 389 17.43 29.21 -37.19
CA THR A 389 17.30 29.21 -38.66
C THR A 389 16.38 30.34 -39.14
N THR A 390 16.76 31.57 -38.84
CA THR A 390 16.35 32.77 -39.61
C THR A 390 17.34 33.89 -39.30
N GLU A 391 18.46 33.90 -40.02
CA GLU A 391 19.17 35.09 -40.49
C GLU A 391 19.67 34.82 -41.91
#